data_AF-A0A1C6NXU5-F1
#
_entry.id   AF-A0A1C6NXU5-F1
#
_cell.length_a   1.000
_cell.length_b   1.000
_cell.length_c   1.000
_cell.angle_alpha   90.00
_cell.angle_beta   90.00
_cell.angle_gamma   90.00
#
_symmetry.space_group_name_H-M   'P 1'
#
loop_
_entity.id
_entity.type
_entity.pdbx_description
1 polymer ?
#
loop_
_entity_poly.entity_id
_entity_poly.type
_entity_poly.pdbx_seq_one_letter_code
_entity_poly.pdbx_strand_id
1 'polypeptide(L)'
;MSYVSHSSGVPRAGNWPAAWTTRRQAADAAAEGAVSGGVRTVLRLEGLVVLLASVAGYGQFGAGWGAFATLFLVPDLSVLGYLAGPRTGAAIYNLAHAYALPVALLALGAVAGLPVALAVGLIWCAHIGFDRMLGLGLKYGSGFAATHLGRIGPADPW
;
A
#
# COMPACT_ATOMS: atom_id res chain seq x y z
N MET A 1 -8.94 43.20 48.46
CA MET A 1 -9.32 42.64 47.15
C MET A 1 -8.03 42.10 46.53
N SER A 2 -7.69 40.86 46.84
CA SER A 2 -6.39 40.25 46.48
C SER A 2 -6.59 39.30 45.31
N TYR A 3 -5.89 39.56 44.21
CA TYR A 3 -5.94 38.79 42.97
C TYR A 3 -5.14 37.48 43.17
N VAL A 4 -5.81 36.33 43.12
CA VAL A 4 -5.17 35.01 43.14
C VAL A 4 -4.78 34.65 41.70
N SER A 5 -3.49 34.79 41.38
CA SER A 5 -2.89 34.32 40.13
C SER A 5 -2.93 32.79 40.07
N HIS A 6 -3.79 32.22 39.23
CA HIS A 6 -3.76 30.79 38.89
C HIS A 6 -2.65 30.54 37.86
N SER A 7 -1.53 29.97 38.29
CA SER A 7 -0.53 29.39 37.41
C SER A 7 -1.07 28.07 36.84
N SER A 8 -1.41 28.05 35.55
CA SER A 8 -1.70 26.82 34.81
C SER A 8 -0.43 25.97 34.73
N GLY A 9 -0.37 24.92 35.56
CA GLY A 9 0.73 23.96 35.56
C GLY A 9 0.77 23.19 34.25
N VAL A 10 1.71 23.55 33.37
CA VAL A 10 2.19 22.66 32.31
C VAL A 10 2.85 21.46 33.01
N PRO A 11 2.40 20.21 32.79
CA PRO A 11 3.04 19.05 33.39
C PRO A 11 4.49 18.97 32.90
N ARG A 12 5.44 18.99 33.84
CA ARG A 12 6.86 18.74 33.54
C ARG A 12 7.00 17.38 32.85
N ALA A 13 7.84 17.34 31.81
CA ALA A 13 8.20 16.12 31.10
C ALA A 13 8.67 15.05 32.09
N GLY A 14 7.77 14.12 32.42
CA GLY A 14 8.06 12.99 33.30
C GLY A 14 8.95 11.99 32.58
N ASN A 15 9.87 11.39 33.33
CA ASN A 15 10.75 10.31 32.87
C ASN A 15 9.91 9.10 32.44
N TRP A 16 9.54 9.05 31.16
CA TRP A 16 8.90 7.88 30.56
C TRP A 16 9.91 6.72 30.53
N PRO A 17 9.48 5.47 30.78
CA PRO A 17 10.41 4.35 30.76
C PRO A 17 10.99 4.18 29.35
N ALA A 18 12.29 3.87 29.23
CA ALA A 18 13.02 3.81 27.96
C ALA A 18 12.39 2.88 26.89
N ALA A 19 11.59 1.90 27.31
CA ALA A 19 10.84 1.01 26.42
C ALA A 19 9.65 1.70 25.71
N TRP A 20 9.10 2.76 26.30
CA TRP A 20 7.98 3.53 25.74
C TRP A 20 8.47 4.56 24.73
N THR A 21 9.64 5.16 24.96
CA THR A 21 10.27 6.06 24.01
C THR A 21 10.66 5.33 22.73
N THR A 22 11.24 4.13 22.82
CA THR A 22 11.61 3.33 21.62
C THR A 22 10.40 2.89 20.80
N ARG A 23 9.31 2.44 21.45
CA ARG A 23 8.08 2.05 20.73
C ARG A 23 7.39 3.24 20.05
N ARG A 24 7.41 4.41 20.71
CA ARG A 24 6.84 5.65 20.17
C ARG A 24 7.70 6.16 19.00
N GLN A 25 9.02 6.23 19.17
CA GLN A 25 9.97 6.57 18.11
C GLN A 25 9.88 5.65 16.89
N ALA A 26 9.68 4.34 17.08
CA ALA A 26 9.46 3.42 15.95
C ALA A 26 8.11 3.63 15.26
N ALA A 27 7.07 4.03 16.01
CA ALA A 27 5.77 4.39 15.45
C ALA A 27 5.81 5.75 14.72
N ASP A 28 6.55 6.71 15.27
CA ASP A 28 6.76 8.05 14.71
C ASP A 28 7.61 7.96 13.43
N ALA A 29 8.70 7.20 13.44
CA ALA A 29 9.52 6.95 12.24
C ALA A 29 8.76 6.18 11.13
N ALA A 30 7.84 5.27 11.52
CA ALA A 30 6.95 4.62 10.56
C ALA A 30 5.86 5.57 10.03
N ALA A 31 5.46 6.58 10.82
CA ALA A 31 4.52 7.62 10.42
C ALA A 31 5.19 8.69 9.52
N GLU A 32 6.47 8.99 9.71
CA GLU A 32 7.25 9.93 8.89
C GLU A 32 7.40 9.49 7.42
N GLY A 33 7.34 8.19 7.14
CA GLY A 33 7.42 7.67 5.77
C GLY A 33 6.08 7.63 5.00
N ALA A 34 4.94 7.72 5.70
CA ALA A 34 3.63 7.55 5.10
C ALA A 34 3.07 8.87 4.52
N VAL A 35 2.49 8.80 3.33
CA VAL A 35 1.83 9.95 2.69
C VAL A 35 0.53 10.27 3.42
N SER A 36 0.31 11.55 3.74
CA SER A 36 -0.88 12.05 4.44
C SER A 36 -1.64 13.13 3.64
N GLY A 37 -2.85 13.46 4.09
CA GLY A 37 -3.65 14.57 3.56
C GLY A 37 -4.08 14.42 2.09
N GLY A 38 -4.03 15.53 1.34
CA GLY A 38 -4.52 15.59 -0.04
C GLY A 38 -3.77 14.68 -1.01
N VAL A 39 -2.46 14.49 -0.82
CA VAL A 39 -1.63 13.63 -1.68
C VAL A 39 -2.08 12.17 -1.58
N ARG A 40 -2.44 11.69 -0.39
CA ARG A 40 -3.00 10.35 -0.18
C ARG A 40 -4.27 10.15 -1.01
N THR A 41 -5.14 11.17 -1.05
CA THR A 41 -6.37 11.11 -1.85
C THR A 41 -6.06 11.03 -3.35
N VAL A 42 -5.11 11.81 -3.83
CA VAL A 42 -4.66 11.75 -5.24
C VAL A 42 -4.15 10.35 -5.58
N LEU A 43 -3.29 9.75 -4.75
CA LEU A 43 -2.76 8.40 -4.99
C LEU A 43 -3.85 7.32 -5.04
N ARG A 44 -4.91 7.46 -4.23
CA ARG A 44 -6.08 6.55 -4.28
C ARG A 44 -6.89 6.73 -5.55
N LEU A 45 -7.07 7.97 -6.00
CA LEU A 45 -7.74 8.28 -7.26
C LEU A 45 -6.93 7.78 -8.47
N GLU A 46 -5.60 7.91 -8.44
CA GLU A 46 -4.72 7.31 -9.45
C GLU A 46 -4.89 5.78 -9.49
N GLY A 47 -4.95 5.12 -8.33
CA GLY A 47 -5.26 3.69 -8.22
C GLY A 47 -6.59 3.33 -8.88
N LEU A 48 -7.65 4.11 -8.62
CA LEU A 48 -8.96 3.94 -9.25
C LEU A 48 -8.88 4.10 -10.78
N VAL A 49 -8.17 5.12 -11.26
CA VAL A 49 -8.01 5.34 -12.70
C VAL A 49 -7.30 4.16 -13.36
N VAL A 50 -6.23 3.65 -12.75
CA VAL A 50 -5.51 2.47 -13.28
C VAL A 50 -6.41 1.23 -13.27
N LEU A 51 -7.18 1.01 -12.20
CA LEU A 51 -8.16 -0.08 -12.13
C LEU A 51 -9.16 0.00 -13.29
N LEU A 52 -9.83 1.14 -13.47
CA LEU A 52 -10.84 1.32 -14.51
C LEU A 52 -10.25 1.18 -15.92
N ALA A 53 -9.09 1.79 -16.17
CA ALA A 53 -8.40 1.68 -17.46
C ALA A 53 -8.01 0.22 -17.77
N SER A 54 -7.53 -0.51 -16.76
CA SER A 54 -7.11 -1.90 -16.94
C SER A 54 -8.30 -2.84 -17.19
N VAL A 55 -9.41 -2.66 -16.46
CA VAL A 55 -10.66 -3.41 -16.68
C VAL A 55 -11.24 -3.13 -18.07
N ALA A 56 -11.29 -1.85 -18.47
CA ALA A 56 -11.77 -1.46 -19.78
C ALA A 56 -10.90 -2.02 -20.92
N GLY A 57 -9.57 -1.98 -20.74
CA GLY A 57 -8.61 -2.57 -21.66
C GLY A 57 -8.78 -4.09 -21.77
N TYR A 58 -8.90 -4.79 -20.64
CA TYR A 58 -9.05 -6.25 -20.62
C TYR A 58 -10.31 -6.72 -21.36
N GLY A 59 -11.41 -5.95 -21.24
CA GLY A 59 -12.66 -6.23 -21.94
C GLY A 59 -12.53 -6.35 -23.47
N GLN A 60 -11.47 -5.80 -24.06
CA GLN A 60 -11.20 -5.89 -25.50
C GLN A 60 -10.59 -7.22 -25.94
N PHE A 61 -10.03 -8.03 -25.02
CA PHE A 61 -9.28 -9.25 -25.35
C PHE A 61 -10.10 -10.55 -25.28
N GLY A 62 -11.32 -10.51 -24.73
CA GLY A 62 -12.25 -11.65 -24.74
C GLY A 62 -11.76 -12.90 -23.98
N ALA A 63 -10.72 -12.79 -23.16
CA ALA A 63 -10.08 -13.93 -22.46
C ALA A 63 -10.92 -14.56 -21.32
N GLY A 64 -12.16 -14.12 -21.14
CA GLY A 64 -13.12 -14.66 -20.17
C GLY A 64 -12.98 -14.12 -18.75
N TRP A 65 -14.08 -13.60 -18.19
CA TRP A 65 -14.09 -12.99 -16.85
C TRP A 65 -13.75 -13.95 -15.70
N GLY A 66 -13.86 -15.27 -15.90
CA GLY A 66 -13.37 -16.26 -14.94
C GLY A 66 -11.85 -16.21 -14.77
N ALA A 67 -11.10 -16.13 -15.89
CA ALA A 67 -9.65 -16.00 -15.86
C ALA A 67 -9.23 -14.66 -15.22
N PHE A 68 -9.97 -13.58 -15.52
CA PHE A 68 -9.80 -12.30 -14.84
C PHE A 68 -9.90 -12.46 -13.33
N ALA A 69 -11.02 -12.97 -12.82
CA ALA A 69 -11.27 -13.09 -11.38
C ALA A 69 -10.23 -13.97 -10.67
N THR A 70 -9.82 -15.08 -11.28
CA THR A 70 -8.81 -15.97 -10.68
C THR A 70 -7.43 -15.32 -10.65
N LEU A 71 -6.96 -14.77 -11.78
CA LEU A 71 -5.63 -14.17 -11.86
C LEU A 71 -5.53 -12.85 -11.08
N PHE A 72 -6.65 -12.15 -10.91
CA PHE A 72 -6.72 -10.94 -10.09
C PHE A 72 -6.24 -11.21 -8.66
N LEU A 73 -6.56 -12.36 -8.07
CA LEU A 73 -6.18 -12.70 -6.68
C LEU A 73 -4.76 -13.28 -6.55
N VAL A 74 -4.07 -13.57 -7.65
CA VAL A 74 -2.75 -14.22 -7.62
C VAL A 74 -1.66 -13.36 -6.93
N PRO A 75 -1.56 -12.04 -7.18
CA PRO A 75 -0.55 -11.22 -6.51
C PRO A 75 -0.67 -11.23 -4.97
N ASP A 76 -1.87 -11.41 -4.42
CA ASP A 76 -2.09 -11.45 -2.97
C ASP A 76 -1.49 -12.67 -2.28
N LEU A 77 -1.24 -13.76 -3.01
CA LEU A 77 -0.52 -14.91 -2.47
C LEU A 77 0.90 -14.54 -2.02
N SER A 78 1.45 -13.42 -2.49
CA SER A 78 2.72 -12.86 -2.01
C SER A 78 2.74 -12.57 -0.50
N VAL A 79 1.58 -12.42 0.14
CA VAL A 79 1.46 -12.29 1.61
C VAL A 79 2.02 -13.52 2.33
N LEU A 80 1.99 -14.71 1.72
CA LEU A 80 2.61 -15.92 2.28
C LEU A 80 4.14 -15.76 2.46
N GLY A 81 4.78 -14.82 1.76
CA GLY A 81 6.18 -14.47 1.97
C GLY A 81 6.49 -14.02 3.40
N TYR A 82 5.50 -13.52 4.15
CA TYR A 82 5.66 -13.16 5.55
C TYR A 82 5.92 -14.37 6.47
N LEU A 83 5.68 -15.61 6.01
CA LEU A 83 6.08 -16.83 6.73
C LEU A 83 7.61 -16.94 6.85
N ALA A 84 8.37 -16.35 5.92
CA ALA A 84 9.83 -16.26 5.97
C ALA A 84 10.35 -15.05 6.76
N GLY A 85 9.45 -14.29 7.40
CA GLY A 85 9.74 -13.14 8.25
C GLY A 85 9.37 -11.78 7.63
N PRO A 86 9.35 -10.70 8.45
CA PRO A 86 8.75 -9.42 8.05
C PRO A 86 9.44 -8.71 6.88
N ARG A 87 10.78 -8.76 6.83
CA ARG A 87 11.56 -8.10 5.76
C ARG A 87 11.42 -8.82 4.43
N THR A 88 11.56 -10.15 4.45
CA THR A 88 11.40 -11.00 3.27
C THR A 88 9.96 -10.92 2.74
N GLY A 89 8.97 -10.98 3.63
CA GLY A 89 7.56 -10.80 3.27
C GLY A 89 7.28 -9.45 2.63
N ALA A 90 7.78 -8.36 3.21
CA ALA A 90 7.62 -7.03 2.62
C ALA A 90 8.28 -6.92 1.24
N ALA A 91 9.46 -7.51 1.03
CA ALA A 91 10.14 -7.51 -0.26
C ALA A 91 9.35 -8.30 -1.33
N ILE A 92 8.89 -9.51 -1.00
CA ILE A 92 8.09 -10.36 -1.91
C ILE A 92 6.76 -9.68 -2.25
N TYR A 93 6.07 -9.14 -1.24
CA TYR A 93 4.82 -8.40 -1.45
C TYR A 93 5.03 -7.18 -2.35
N ASN A 94 6.07 -6.37 -2.06
CA ASN A 94 6.36 -5.16 -2.85
C ASN A 94 6.73 -5.49 -4.29
N LEU A 95 7.45 -6.58 -4.52
CA LEU A 95 7.74 -7.04 -5.87
C LEU A 95 6.43 -7.38 -6.61
N ALA A 96 5.51 -8.10 -5.96
CA ALA A 96 4.21 -8.45 -6.54
C ALA A 96 3.29 -7.24 -6.75
N HIS A 97 3.42 -6.17 -5.96
CA HIS A 97 2.56 -4.99 -6.01
C HIS A 97 3.23 -3.74 -6.63
N ALA A 98 4.41 -3.93 -7.25
CA ALA A 98 5.08 -2.90 -8.02
C ALA A 98 4.57 -2.91 -9.46
N TYR A 99 4.20 -1.74 -10.01
CA TYR A 99 3.77 -1.62 -11.40
C TYR A 99 4.84 -1.99 -12.42
N ALA A 100 6.13 -2.00 -12.04
CA ALA A 100 7.23 -2.27 -12.96
C ALA A 100 7.08 -3.64 -13.67
N LEU A 101 6.70 -4.69 -12.94
CA LEU A 101 6.53 -6.03 -13.51
C LEU A 101 5.35 -6.13 -14.48
N PRO A 102 4.11 -5.77 -14.12
CA PRO A 102 2.99 -5.86 -15.05
C PRO A 102 3.15 -4.90 -16.23
N VAL A 103 3.74 -3.70 -16.04
CA VAL A 103 4.01 -2.79 -17.15
C VAL A 103 5.07 -3.37 -18.11
N ALA A 104 6.13 -3.99 -17.59
CA ALA A 104 7.10 -4.70 -18.43
C ALA A 104 6.44 -5.86 -19.21
N LEU A 105 5.52 -6.58 -18.57
CA LEU A 105 4.75 -7.65 -19.23
C LEU A 105 3.83 -7.10 -20.33
N LEU A 106 3.17 -5.96 -20.10
CA LEU A 106 2.38 -5.25 -21.10
C LEU A 106 3.24 -4.82 -22.29
N ALA A 107 4.40 -4.20 -22.03
CA ALA A 107 5.32 -3.77 -23.07
C ALA A 107 5.83 -4.95 -23.90
N LEU A 108 6.23 -6.05 -23.25
CA LEU A 108 6.63 -7.28 -23.92
C LEU A 108 5.48 -7.85 -24.76
N GLY A 109 4.27 -7.91 -24.21
CA GLY A 109 3.09 -8.39 -24.90
C GLY A 109 2.75 -7.57 -26.14
N ALA A 110 2.93 -6.25 -26.08
CA ALA A 110 2.69 -5.35 -27.21
C ALA A 110 3.76 -5.54 -28.30
N VAL A 111 5.05 -5.58 -27.93
CA VAL A 111 6.16 -5.71 -28.89
C VAL A 111 6.19 -7.10 -29.54
N ALA A 112 5.91 -8.15 -28.76
CA ALA A 112 5.95 -9.53 -29.24
C ALA A 112 4.59 -10.03 -29.80
N GLY A 113 3.54 -9.19 -29.78
CA GLY A 113 2.21 -9.57 -30.27
C GLY A 113 1.56 -10.70 -29.47
N LEU A 114 1.78 -10.74 -28.15
CA LEU A 114 1.31 -11.81 -27.26
C LEU A 114 0.03 -11.35 -26.51
N PRO A 115 -1.17 -11.68 -27.00
CA PRO A 115 -2.43 -11.22 -26.38
C PRO A 115 -2.60 -11.74 -24.94
N VAL A 116 -2.08 -12.92 -24.64
CA VAL A 116 -2.10 -13.49 -23.29
C VAL A 116 -1.26 -12.64 -22.33
N ALA A 117 -0.07 -12.19 -22.75
CA ALA A 117 0.78 -11.33 -21.91
C ALA A 117 0.12 -9.97 -21.65
N LEU A 118 -0.56 -9.40 -22.65
CA LEU A 118 -1.36 -8.18 -22.49
C LEU A 118 -2.50 -8.39 -21.48
N ALA A 119 -3.27 -9.47 -21.64
CA ALA A 119 -4.38 -9.79 -20.75
C ALA A 119 -3.91 -9.97 -19.29
N VAL A 120 -2.85 -10.74 -19.06
CA VAL A 120 -2.27 -10.95 -17.72
C VAL A 120 -1.72 -9.66 -17.14
N GLY A 121 -1.00 -8.86 -17.94
CA GLY A 121 -0.49 -7.56 -17.50
C GLY A 121 -1.62 -6.59 -17.09
N LEU A 122 -2.74 -6.57 -17.83
CA LEU A 122 -3.91 -5.76 -17.50
C LEU A 122 -4.59 -6.22 -16.22
N ILE A 123 -4.79 -7.53 -16.03
CA ILE A 123 -5.36 -8.08 -14.79
C ILE A 123 -4.50 -7.69 -13.58
N TRP A 124 -3.18 -7.81 -13.73
CA TRP A 124 -2.24 -7.50 -12.65
C TRP A 124 -2.20 -5.99 -12.36
N CYS A 125 -2.22 -5.12 -13.37
CA CYS A 125 -2.40 -3.68 -13.17
C CYS A 125 -3.72 -3.35 -12.47
N ALA A 126 -4.82 -4.03 -12.83
CA ALA A 126 -6.11 -3.85 -12.20
C ALA A 126 -6.05 -4.20 -10.70
N HIS A 127 -5.40 -5.30 -10.33
CA HIS A 127 -5.20 -5.70 -8.93
C HIS A 127 -4.44 -4.62 -8.13
N ILE A 128 -3.30 -4.16 -8.64
CA ILE A 128 -2.51 -3.10 -7.97
C ILE A 128 -3.31 -1.80 -7.87
N GLY A 129 -4.08 -1.44 -8.90
CA GLY A 129 -4.95 -0.27 -8.88
C GLY A 129 -6.04 -0.35 -7.82
N PHE A 130 -6.67 -1.51 -7.67
CA PHE A 130 -7.67 -1.79 -6.64
C PHE A 130 -7.09 -1.66 -5.24
N ASP A 131 -5.93 -2.26 -4.98
CA ASP A 131 -5.24 -2.16 -3.69
C ASP A 131 -4.94 -0.69 -3.34
N ARG A 132 -4.36 0.07 -4.28
CA ARG A 132 -4.02 1.49 -4.06
C ARG A 132 -5.26 2.34 -3.85
N MET A 133 -6.35 2.07 -4.56
CA MET A 133 -7.65 2.72 -4.33
C MET A 133 -8.16 2.49 -2.91
N LEU A 134 -7.99 1.27 -2.37
CA LEU A 134 -8.36 0.94 -0.99
C LEU A 134 -7.39 1.50 0.05
N GLY A 135 -6.26 2.08 -0.37
CA GLY A 135 -5.21 2.54 0.53
C GLY A 135 -4.24 1.44 0.97
N LEU A 136 -4.33 0.26 0.35
CA LEU A 136 -3.34 -0.81 0.49
C LEU A 136 -2.15 -0.45 -0.40
N GLY A 137 -1.02 -0.13 0.24
CA GLY A 137 0.21 0.27 -0.44
C GLY A 137 1.36 -0.71 -0.23
N LEU A 138 2.47 -0.43 -0.93
CA LEU A 138 3.77 -1.03 -0.67
C LEU A 138 4.12 -0.97 0.82
N LYS A 139 4.71 -2.06 1.30
CA LYS A 139 4.99 -2.38 2.70
C LYS A 139 6.38 -1.92 3.10
N TYR A 140 6.49 -1.37 4.30
CA TYR A 140 7.78 -1.17 4.95
C TYR A 140 8.23 -2.46 5.64
N GLY A 141 9.55 -2.71 5.68
CA GLY A 141 10.13 -3.88 6.33
C GLY A 141 9.99 -3.91 7.87
N SER A 142 9.42 -2.85 8.46
CA SER A 142 9.11 -2.73 9.89
C SER A 142 7.87 -3.53 10.32
N GLY A 143 7.04 -4.00 9.38
CA GLY A 143 5.90 -4.88 9.66
C GLY A 143 4.77 -4.78 8.63
N PHE A 144 3.88 -5.78 8.59
CA PHE A 144 2.81 -5.89 7.58
C PHE A 144 1.84 -4.71 7.52
N ALA A 145 1.60 -4.04 8.66
CA ALA A 145 0.64 -2.95 8.76
C ALA A 145 1.18 -1.60 8.29
N ALA A 146 2.49 -1.44 8.11
CA ALA A 146 3.10 -0.18 7.71
C ALA A 146 3.19 -0.09 6.17
N THR A 147 2.51 0.88 5.57
CA THR A 147 2.52 1.08 4.12
C THR A 147 2.84 2.53 3.76
N HIS A 148 3.27 2.78 2.52
CA HIS A 148 3.50 4.15 2.03
C HIS A 148 2.21 5.01 1.97
N LEU A 149 1.02 4.39 2.03
CA LEU A 149 -0.28 5.06 2.04
C LEU A 149 -0.89 5.20 3.44
N GLY A 150 -0.12 4.90 4.49
CA GLY A 150 -0.58 4.92 5.87
C GLY A 150 -0.56 3.55 6.52
N ARG A 151 -1.10 3.49 7.75
CA ARG A 151 -1.11 2.27 8.56
C ARG A 151 -2.43 1.53 8.37
N ILE A 152 -2.36 0.21 8.22
CA ILE A 152 -3.58 -0.62 8.16
C ILE A 152 -4.15 -0.77 9.57
N GLY A 153 -5.42 -0.37 9.76
CA GLY A 153 -6.21 -0.62 10.96
C GLY A 153 -6.72 0.64 11.68
N PRO A 154 -7.45 0.49 12.81
CA PRO A 154 -8.12 1.59 13.53
C PRO A 154 -7.18 2.65 14.12
N ALA A 155 -5.88 2.39 14.13
CA ALA A 155 -4.85 3.28 14.64
C ALA A 155 -4.14 4.06 13.52
N ASP A 156 -4.79 4.23 12.37
CA ASP A 156 -4.33 5.18 11.35
C ASP A 156 -4.52 6.60 11.93
N PRO A 157 -3.44 7.33 12.26
CA PRO A 157 -3.53 8.62 12.92
C PRO A 157 -3.89 9.77 11.95
N TRP A 158 -4.29 9.44 10.71
CA TRP A 158 -4.56 10.36 9.60
C TRP A 158 -5.98 10.22 9.07
#